data_AF-A0A3S0DJ57-F1
#
_entry.id   AF-A0A3S0DJ57-F1
#
_cell.length_a   1.000
_cell.length_b   1.000
_cell.length_c   1.000
_cell.angle_alpha   90.00
_cell.angle_beta   90.00
_cell.angle_gamma   90.00
#
_symmetry.space_group_name_H-M   'P 1'
#
loop_
_entity.id
_entity.type
_entity.pdbx_description
1 polymer ?
#
loop_
_entity_poly.entity_id
_entity_poly.type
_entity_poly.pdbx_seq_one_letter_code
_entity_poly.pdbx_strand_id
1 'polypeptide(L)'
;MSEFQQRACAVAVAKMFRTKHFNICDLDAIARTMGRETALAGRDYNALQALHCVNWADMGPELQRMTREKCLELLGLPPQTVETVEPVQPAAKPSEQPRRLRLAFWRSQ
;
A
#
# COMPACT_ATOMS: atom_id res chain seq x y z
N MET A 1 22.39 -5.71 -9.44
CA MET A 1 20.91 -5.73 -9.53
C MET A 1 20.54 -5.54 -11.00
N SER A 2 19.69 -6.39 -11.56
CA SER A 2 19.28 -6.31 -12.97
C SER A 2 18.23 -5.21 -13.20
N GLU A 3 18.03 -4.80 -14.45
CA GLU A 3 16.99 -3.82 -14.81
C GLU A 3 15.59 -4.29 -14.39
N PHE A 4 15.30 -5.58 -14.60
CA PHE A 4 14.04 -6.19 -14.16
C PHE A 4 13.85 -6.05 -12.64
N GLN A 5 14.88 -6.38 -11.85
CA GLN A 5 14.84 -6.25 -10.38
C GLN A 5 14.61 -4.79 -9.95
N GLN A 6 15.25 -3.83 -10.62
CA GLN A 6 15.04 -2.39 -10.34
C GLN A 6 13.61 -1.96 -10.61
N ARG A 7 13.07 -2.29 -11.77
CA ARG A 7 11.68 -1.94 -12.13
C ARG A 7 10.68 -2.64 -11.22
N ALA A 8 10.91 -3.92 -10.90
CA ALA A 8 10.05 -4.68 -9.99
C ALA A 8 10.04 -4.09 -8.58
N CYS A 9 11.21 -3.77 -8.01
CA CYS A 9 11.31 -3.13 -6.70
C CYS A 9 10.62 -1.76 -6.67
N ALA A 10 10.80 -0.94 -7.71
CA ALA A 10 10.14 0.37 -7.79
C ALA A 10 8.60 0.26 -7.74
N VAL A 11 8.03 -0.70 -8.49
CA VAL A 11 6.59 -0.96 -8.48
C VAL A 11 6.14 -1.53 -7.13
N ALA A 12 6.92 -2.43 -6.53
CA ALA A 12 6.60 -3.01 -5.22
C ALA A 12 6.59 -1.96 -4.10
N VAL A 13 7.58 -1.04 -4.07
CA VAL A 13 7.61 0.08 -3.13
C VAL A 13 6.39 0.98 -3.30
N ALA A 14 6.05 1.36 -4.55
CA ALA A 14 4.88 2.18 -4.82
C ALA A 14 3.57 1.49 -4.40
N LYS A 15 3.46 0.18 -4.63
CA LYS A 15 2.31 -0.64 -4.19
C LYS A 15 2.18 -0.64 -2.67
N MET A 16 3.27 -0.86 -1.94
CA MET A 16 3.28 -0.93 -0.47
C MET A 16 2.61 0.30 0.17
N PHE A 17 2.87 1.50 -0.36
CA PHE A 17 2.30 2.75 0.16
C PHE A 17 0.91 3.11 -0.38
N ARG A 18 0.43 2.47 -1.44
CA ARG A 18 -0.88 2.73 -2.05
C ARG A 18 -1.98 1.77 -1.59
N THR A 19 -1.61 0.66 -0.97
CA THR A 19 -2.57 -0.30 -0.41
C THR A 19 -3.30 0.28 0.80
N LYS A 20 -4.40 -0.36 1.23
CA LYS A 20 -5.22 0.10 2.36
C LYS A 20 -4.54 -0.10 3.72
N HIS A 21 -3.74 -1.16 3.86
CA HIS A 21 -3.09 -1.55 5.10
C HIS A 21 -1.58 -1.60 4.89
N PHE A 22 -0.81 -1.33 5.94
CA PHE A 22 0.62 -1.53 5.91
C PHE A 22 0.95 -3.03 5.98
N ASN A 23 1.77 -3.51 5.07
CA ASN A 23 2.18 -4.91 5.01
C ASN A 23 3.71 -5.04 5.06
N ILE A 24 4.22 -5.40 6.24
CA ILE A 24 5.66 -5.63 6.46
C ILE A 24 6.24 -6.71 5.52
N CYS A 25 5.44 -7.69 5.09
CA CYS A 25 5.92 -8.74 4.19
C CYS A 25 6.35 -8.20 2.82
N ASP A 26 5.73 -7.10 2.34
CA ASP A 26 6.15 -6.44 1.10
C ASP A 26 7.52 -5.77 1.30
N LEU A 27 7.79 -5.17 2.46
CA LEU A 27 9.10 -4.59 2.81
C LEU A 27 10.18 -5.67 2.83
N ASP A 28 9.91 -6.81 3.47
CA ASP A 28 10.84 -7.95 3.52
C ASP A 28 11.19 -8.42 2.11
N ALA A 29 10.18 -8.65 1.26
CA ALA A 29 10.40 -9.14 -0.11
C ALA A 29 11.23 -8.17 -0.97
N ILE A 30 11.01 -6.85 -0.82
CA ILE A 30 11.79 -5.83 -1.50
C ILE A 30 13.24 -5.85 -1.00
N ALA A 31 13.45 -5.91 0.32
CA ALA A 31 14.80 -5.97 0.89
C ALA A 31 15.57 -7.23 0.45
N ARG A 32 14.91 -8.40 0.34
CA ARG A 32 15.53 -9.62 -0.22
C ARG A 32 16.00 -9.39 -1.64
N THR A 33 15.14 -8.77 -2.47
CA THR A 33 15.45 -8.49 -3.88
C THR A 33 16.59 -7.48 -4.03
N MET A 34 16.71 -6.54 -3.10
CA MET A 34 17.79 -5.54 -3.04
C MET A 34 19.06 -6.04 -2.33
N GLY A 35 19.03 -7.22 -1.70
CA GLY A 35 20.14 -7.74 -0.89
C GLY A 35 20.37 -6.97 0.41
N ARG A 36 19.33 -6.36 0.98
CA ARG A 36 19.38 -5.52 2.21
C ARG A 36 18.72 -6.16 3.42
N GLU A 37 18.65 -7.48 3.47
CA GLU A 37 18.01 -8.21 4.58
C GLU A 37 18.62 -7.88 5.95
N THR A 38 19.93 -7.62 6.00
CA THR A 38 20.63 -7.25 7.24
C THR A 38 20.24 -5.86 7.76
N ALA A 39 19.68 -5.00 6.90
CA ALA A 39 19.16 -3.70 7.32
C ALA A 39 17.80 -3.84 8.01
N LEU A 40 17.07 -4.95 7.77
CA LEU A 40 15.80 -5.26 8.42
C LEU A 40 16.00 -5.92 9.78
N ALA A 41 16.72 -5.22 10.66
CA ALA A 41 16.98 -5.68 12.01
C ALA A 41 16.88 -4.54 13.02
N GLY A 42 16.63 -4.88 14.28
CA GLY A 42 16.63 -3.93 15.39
C GLY A 42 15.25 -3.39 15.76
N ARG A 43 15.25 -2.37 16.62
CA ARG A 43 14.03 -1.87 17.26
C ARG A 43 13.07 -1.20 16.29
N ASP A 44 13.59 -0.46 15.31
CA ASP A 44 12.78 0.23 14.31
C ASP A 44 12.04 -0.78 13.41
N TYR A 45 12.72 -1.85 12.98
CA TYR A 45 12.07 -2.94 12.25
C TYR A 45 10.99 -3.64 13.10
N ASN A 46 11.28 -3.94 14.38
CA ASN A 46 10.29 -4.54 15.27
C ASN A 46 9.07 -3.64 15.49
N ALA A 47 9.27 -2.32 15.54
CA ALA A 47 8.17 -1.36 15.63
C ALA A 47 7.31 -1.37 14.35
N LEU A 48 7.94 -1.43 13.16
CA LEU A 48 7.22 -1.60 11.90
C LEU A 48 6.48 -2.95 11.84
N GLN A 49 7.09 -4.02 12.35
CA GLN A 49 6.46 -5.34 12.41
C GLN A 49 5.17 -5.33 13.25
N ALA A 50 5.14 -4.56 14.35
CA ALA A 50 3.94 -4.37 15.17
C ALA A 50 2.80 -3.65 14.42
N LEU A 51 3.11 -2.92 13.34
CA LEU A 51 2.12 -2.25 12.48
C LEU A 51 1.62 -3.15 11.33
N HIS A 52 1.99 -4.44 11.31
CA HIS A 52 1.54 -5.37 10.29
C HIS A 52 0.00 -5.43 10.18
N CYS A 53 -0.50 -5.30 8.96
CA CYS A 53 -1.92 -5.29 8.62
C CYS A 53 -2.77 -4.17 9.22
N VAL A 54 -2.17 -3.14 9.82
CA VAL A 54 -2.91 -1.96 10.32
C VAL A 54 -3.31 -1.07 9.13
N ASN A 55 -4.56 -0.55 9.09
CA ASN A 55 -4.95 0.40 8.04
C ASN A 55 -4.13 1.67 8.17
N TRP A 56 -3.72 2.25 7.04
CA TRP A 56 -3.06 3.56 7.06
C TRP A 56 -3.92 4.62 7.73
N ALA A 57 -5.24 4.61 7.48
CA ALA A 57 -6.19 5.54 8.08
C ALA A 57 -6.21 5.51 9.62
N ASP A 58 -5.89 4.37 10.23
CA ASP A 58 -5.93 4.18 11.70
C ASP A 58 -4.65 4.68 12.39
N MET A 59 -3.56 4.90 11.65
CA MET A 59 -2.25 5.28 12.21
C MET A 59 -2.17 6.77 12.59
N GLY A 60 -3.03 7.63 12.03
CA GLY A 60 -2.86 9.08 12.10
C GLY A 60 -1.73 9.61 11.19
N PRO A 61 -1.77 10.89 10.80
CA PRO A 61 -0.93 11.43 9.72
C PRO A 61 0.58 11.40 10.03
N GLU A 62 0.95 11.63 11.29
CA GLU A 62 2.36 11.65 11.70
C GLU A 62 2.99 10.25 11.67
N LEU A 63 2.32 9.25 12.22
CA LEU A 63 2.81 7.87 12.20
C LEU A 63 2.85 7.31 10.78
N GLN A 64 1.88 7.65 9.91
CA GLN A 64 1.95 7.29 8.50
C GLN A 64 3.23 7.82 7.84
N ARG A 65 3.55 9.11 8.06
CA ARG A 65 4.76 9.74 7.53
C ARG A 65 6.02 9.04 8.04
N MET A 66 6.13 8.86 9.36
CA MET A 66 7.29 8.19 9.98
C MET A 66 7.44 6.75 9.49
N THR A 67 6.35 6.01 9.35
CA THR A 67 6.35 4.63 8.84
C THR A 67 6.91 4.58 7.41
N ARG A 68 6.50 5.52 6.54
CA ARG A 68 7.01 5.62 5.17
C ARG A 68 8.49 5.97 5.13
N GLU A 69 8.89 6.97 5.89
CA GLU A 69 10.30 7.40 5.99
C GLU A 69 11.19 6.26 6.47
N LYS A 70 10.78 5.55 7.52
CA LYS A 70 11.52 4.42 8.06
C LYS A 70 11.61 3.26 7.07
N CYS A 71 10.54 2.95 6.34
CA CYS A 71 10.62 1.94 5.27
C CYS A 71 11.65 2.31 4.20
N LEU A 72 11.68 3.58 3.76
CA LEU A 72 12.65 4.05 2.78
C LEU A 72 14.08 4.04 3.32
N GLU A 73 14.26 4.46 4.58
CA GLU A 73 15.55 4.44 5.28
C GLU A 73 16.12 3.02 5.38
N LEU A 74 15.31 2.04 5.76
CA LEU A 74 15.73 0.63 5.86
C LEU A 74 16.09 0.03 4.48
N LEU A 75 15.36 0.42 3.43
CA LEU A 75 15.72 0.10 2.04
C LEU A 75 16.91 0.94 1.52
N GLY A 76 17.37 1.91 2.33
CA GLY A 76 18.34 2.98 2.04
C GLY A 76 18.11 3.65 0.69
N LEU A 77 16.84 3.91 0.41
CA LEU A 77 16.40 4.85 -0.60
C LEU A 77 16.39 6.24 0.03
N PRO A 78 16.66 7.31 -0.73
CA PRO A 78 16.53 8.65 -0.20
C PRO A 78 15.09 8.85 0.31
N PRO A 79 14.90 9.46 1.50
CA PRO A 79 13.58 9.83 1.96
C PRO A 79 13.04 10.86 0.98
N GLN A 80 12.22 10.40 0.03
CA GLN A 80 11.45 11.30 -0.80
C GLN A 80 10.51 11.99 0.17
N THR A 81 10.58 13.31 0.29
CA THR A 81 9.52 14.11 0.90
C THR A 81 8.28 13.87 0.05
N VAL A 82 7.53 12.81 0.37
CA VAL A 82 6.27 12.51 -0.27
C VAL A 82 5.34 13.59 0.26
N GLU A 83 5.30 14.73 -0.44
CA GLU A 83 4.09 15.55 -0.48
C GLU A 83 2.98 14.55 -0.73
N THR A 84 2.13 14.42 0.28
CA THR A 84 1.01 13.51 0.33
C THR A 84 0.25 13.69 -0.98
N VAL A 85 0.52 12.84 -1.97
CA VAL A 85 -0.35 12.76 -3.14
C VAL A 85 -1.63 12.22 -2.54
N GLU A 86 -2.55 13.15 -2.28
CA GLU A 86 -3.89 12.82 -1.83
C GLU A 86 -4.36 11.68 -2.73
N PRO A 87 -4.86 10.58 -2.16
CA PRO A 87 -5.48 9.57 -3.00
C PRO A 87 -6.57 10.32 -3.77
N VAL A 88 -6.40 10.42 -5.09
CA VAL A 88 -7.48 10.85 -5.97
C VAL A 88 -8.61 9.88 -5.64
N GLN A 89 -9.60 10.37 -4.88
CA GLN A 89 -10.78 9.60 -4.55
C GLN A 89 -11.30 9.10 -5.89
N PRO A 90 -11.43 7.78 -6.11
CA PRO A 90 -12.03 7.30 -7.34
C PRO A 90 -13.40 7.96 -7.40
N ALA A 91 -13.59 8.81 -8.41
CA ALA A 91 -14.81 9.58 -8.59
C ALA A 91 -16.00 8.64 -8.39
N ALA A 92 -16.88 9.01 -7.46
CA ALA A 92 -18.07 8.23 -7.16
C ALA A 92 -18.74 7.88 -8.49
N LYS A 93 -18.83 6.58 -8.80
CA LYS A 93 -19.57 6.11 -9.98
C LYS A 93 -20.97 6.73 -9.87
N PRO A 94 -21.47 7.40 -10.93
CA PRO A 94 -22.82 7.93 -10.91
C PRO A 94 -23.76 6.80 -10.52
N SER A 95 -24.55 7.01 -9.46
CA SER A 95 -25.54 6.04 -9.02
C SER A 95 -26.46 5.74 -10.21
N GLU A 96 -26.31 4.57 -10.80
CA GLU A 96 -27.23 4.06 -11.80
C GLU A 96 -28.57 3.88 -11.08
N GLN A 97 -29.50 4.79 -11.36
CA GLN A 97 -30.86 4.68 -10.84
C GLN A 97 -31.38 3.29 -11.16
N PRO A 98 -32.01 2.57 -10.20
CA PRO A 98 -32.49 1.23 -10.46
C PRO A 98 -33.55 1.32 -11.55
N ARG A 99 -33.21 0.91 -12.77
CA ARG A 99 -34.18 0.66 -13.83
C ARG A 99 -35.15 -0.35 -13.26
N ARG A 100 -36.39 0.08 -13.02
CA ARG A 100 -37.48 -0.80 -12.55
C ARG A 100 -37.53 -1.99 -13.47
N LEU A 101 -37.07 -3.14 -13.00
CA LEU A 101 -37.31 -4.42 -13.65
C LEU A 101 -38.82 -4.62 -13.62
N ARG A 102 -39.49 -4.37 -14.76
CA ARG A 102 -40.86 -4.82 -14.95
C ARG A 102 -40.81 -6.33 -14.99
N LEU A 103 -41.10 -6.95 -13.85
CA LEU A 103 -41.38 -8.38 -13.77
C LEU A 103 -42.57 -8.66 -14.69
N ALA A 104 -42.29 -9.19 -15.87
CA ALA A 104 -43.30 -9.82 -16.70
C ALA A 104 -43.70 -11.10 -15.98
N PHE A 105 -44.81 -11.04 -15.25
CA PHE A 105 -45.47 -12.20 -14.69
C PHE A 105 -45.81 -13.16 -15.83
N TRP A 106 -45.17 -14.32 -15.87
CA TRP A 106 -45.65 -15.45 -16.64
C TRP A 106 -47.02 -15.84 -16.08
N ARG A 107 -48.06 -15.76 -16.91
CA ARG A 107 -49.27 -16.56 -16.72
C ARG A 107 -49.18 -17.75 -17.65
N SER A 108 -49.01 -18.92 -17.05
CA SER A 108 -49.34 -20.21 -17.63
C SER A 108 -50.82 -20.50 -17.41
N GLN A 109 -51.44 -21.06 -18.45
CA GLN A 109 -52.83 -21.52 -18.62
C GLN A 109 -53.85 -20.47 -19.08
#